data_AF-A0A662L0L4-F1
#
_entry.id   AF-A0A662L0L4-F1
#
_cell.length_a   1.000
_cell.length_b   1.000
_cell.length_c   1.000
_cell.angle_alpha   90.00
_cell.angle_beta   90.00
_cell.angle_gamma   90.00
#
_symmetry.space_group_name_H-M   'P 1'
#
loop_
_entity.id
_entity.type
_entity.pdbx_description
1 polymer ?
#
loop_
_entity_poly.entity_id
_entity_poly.type
_entity_poly.pdbx_seq_one_letter_code
_entity_poly.pdbx_strand_id
1 'polypeptide(L)'
;EEIMYYLATFAIGSWPEEKDYPVCAECRRAGNPCILIEKGEPCLGPVTVAGCDARCIKYGIPCIGCRGPVPDVSWFDSLAMSFRDRGMDKEYVKKRMAIFASRYEGLNEMIDKIYGD
;
A
#
# COMPACT_ATOMS: atom_id res chain seq x y z
N GLU A 1 5.74 -17.91 3.34
CA GLU A 1 7.08 -17.75 2.76
C GLU A 1 7.91 -16.70 3.51
N GLU A 2 7.39 -15.49 3.74
CA GLU A 2 8.13 -14.42 4.43
C GLU A 2 8.68 -14.81 5.81
N ILE A 3 7.90 -15.45 6.69
CA ILE A 3 8.41 -15.94 7.99
C ILE A 3 9.58 -16.90 7.81
N MET A 4 9.49 -17.82 6.85
CA MET A 4 10.56 -18.78 6.58
C MET A 4 11.83 -18.09 6.07
N TYR A 5 11.68 -17.06 5.23
CA TYR A 5 12.80 -16.23 4.78
C TYR A 5 13.49 -15.56 5.97
N TYR A 6 12.74 -14.91 6.86
CA TYR A 6 13.32 -14.25 8.05
C TYR A 6 14.07 -15.25 8.94
N LEU A 7 13.43 -16.38 9.27
CA LEU A 7 14.04 -17.41 10.10
C LEU A 7 15.31 -17.98 9.47
N ALA A 8 15.30 -18.26 8.17
CA ALA A 8 16.47 -18.76 7.44
C ALA A 8 17.62 -17.74 7.43
N THR A 9 17.31 -16.46 7.19
CA THR A 9 18.32 -15.39 7.17
C THR A 9 18.96 -15.18 8.53
N PHE A 10 18.18 -15.21 9.61
CA PHE A 10 18.73 -15.15 10.97
C PHE A 10 19.56 -16.41 11.31
N ALA A 11 19.14 -17.59 10.86
CA ALA A 11 19.85 -18.83 11.14
C ALA A 11 21.27 -18.86 10.54
N ILE A 12 21.49 -18.15 9.42
CA ILE A 12 22.81 -18.02 8.79
C ILE A 12 23.62 -16.81 9.29
N GLY A 13 23.13 -16.10 10.32
CA GLY A 13 23.80 -14.93 10.89
C GLY A 13 23.71 -13.66 10.04
N SER A 14 22.75 -13.59 9.13
CA SER A 14 22.48 -12.41 8.29
C SER A 14 21.24 -11.65 8.78
N TRP A 15 20.94 -10.50 8.15
CA TRP A 15 19.76 -9.68 8.43
C TRP A 15 18.83 -9.67 7.20
N PRO A 16 17.52 -9.94 7.35
CA PRO A 16 16.58 -9.97 6.23
C PRO A 16 16.34 -8.56 5.70
N GLU A 17 16.41 -8.41 4.38
CA GLU A 17 15.95 -7.20 3.70
C GLU A 17 14.42 -7.11 3.74
N GLU A 18 13.91 -5.96 4.18
CA GLU A 18 12.49 -5.67 4.17
C GLU A 18 12.03 -5.22 2.78
N LYS A 19 10.75 -5.41 2.49
CA LYS A 19 10.17 -4.92 1.24
C LYS A 19 9.91 -3.43 1.36
N ASP A 20 10.47 -2.67 0.44
CA ASP A 20 10.40 -1.20 0.35
C ASP A 20 9.51 -0.71 -0.80
N TYR A 21 8.80 -1.62 -1.47
CA TYR A 21 7.98 -1.32 -2.63
C TYR A 21 6.48 -1.60 -2.35
N PRO A 22 5.55 -1.01 -3.14
CA PRO A 22 4.13 -1.08 -2.85
C PRO A 22 3.48 -2.34 -3.43
N VAL A 23 2.33 -2.75 -2.89
CA VAL A 23 1.49 -3.83 -3.43
C VAL A 23 1.19 -3.63 -4.91
N CYS A 24 1.13 -2.39 -5.39
CA CYS A 24 0.94 -2.09 -6.80
C CYS A 24 1.98 -2.76 -7.72
N ALA A 25 3.25 -2.87 -7.32
CA ALA A 25 4.27 -3.50 -8.15
C ALA A 25 3.96 -5.00 -8.39
N GLU A 26 3.56 -5.72 -7.33
CA GLU A 26 3.14 -7.13 -7.41
C GLU A 26 1.84 -7.27 -8.19
N CYS A 27 0.88 -6.39 -7.92
CA CYS A 27 -0.42 -6.38 -8.56
C CYS A 27 -0.31 -6.22 -10.09
N ARG A 28 0.53 -5.28 -10.54
CA ARG A 28 0.79 -5.05 -11.97
C ARG A 28 1.61 -6.16 -12.60
N ARG A 29 2.62 -6.71 -11.90
CA ARG A 29 3.35 -7.91 -12.36
C ARG A 29 2.45 -9.13 -12.52
N ALA A 30 1.45 -9.28 -11.66
CA ALA A 30 0.47 -10.37 -11.73
C ALA A 30 -0.59 -10.17 -12.82
N GLY A 31 -0.61 -9.03 -13.53
CA GLY A 31 -1.57 -8.77 -14.61
C GLY A 31 -2.99 -8.49 -14.12
N ASN A 32 -3.18 -8.11 -12.86
CA ASN A 32 -4.52 -7.84 -12.34
C ASN A 32 -5.12 -6.55 -12.96
N PRO A 33 -6.42 -6.57 -13.30
CA PRO A 33 -7.19 -5.37 -13.62
C PRO A 33 -7.09 -4.32 -12.51
N CYS A 34 -6.98 -3.05 -12.87
CA CYS A 34 -6.79 -2.00 -11.88
C CYS A 34 -8.14 -1.61 -11.26
N ILE A 35 -8.47 -2.18 -10.10
CA ILE A 35 -9.73 -1.90 -9.38
C ILE A 35 -9.97 -0.40 -9.18
N LEU A 36 -8.93 0.36 -8.84
CA LEU A 36 -9.04 1.81 -8.67
C LEU A 36 -9.50 2.50 -9.95
N ILE A 37 -8.95 2.09 -11.10
CA ILE A 37 -9.25 2.72 -12.39
C ILE A 37 -10.58 2.20 -12.95
N GLU A 38 -10.77 0.89 -12.98
CA GLU A 38 -11.88 0.24 -13.67
C GLU A 38 -13.19 0.27 -12.88
N LYS A 39 -13.12 0.18 -11.55
CA LYS A 39 -14.31 0.19 -10.69
C LYS A 39 -14.51 1.50 -9.94
N GLY A 40 -13.50 2.39 -9.93
CA GLY A 40 -13.55 3.62 -9.14
C GLY A 40 -13.48 3.38 -7.63
N GLU A 41 -13.06 2.19 -7.19
CA GLU A 41 -13.05 1.83 -5.76
C GLU A 41 -11.73 2.22 -5.07
N PRO A 42 -11.76 2.62 -3.79
CA PRO A 42 -10.59 3.08 -3.04
C PRO A 42 -9.62 1.93 -2.73
N CYS A 43 -8.63 1.73 -3.59
CA CYS A 43 -7.57 0.75 -3.42
C CYS A 43 -6.32 1.39 -2.82
N LEU A 44 -5.94 0.97 -1.62
CA LEU A 44 -4.73 1.45 -0.92
C LEU A 44 -3.44 0.75 -1.36
N GLY A 45 -3.49 -0.12 -2.36
CA GLY A 45 -2.34 -0.87 -2.86
C GLY A 45 -1.11 -0.02 -3.23
N PRO A 46 -1.28 1.19 -3.81
CA PRO A 46 -0.17 2.09 -4.12
C PRO A 46 0.60 2.65 -2.90
N VAL A 47 -0.03 2.69 -1.72
CA VAL A 47 0.56 3.22 -0.47
C VAL A 47 0.85 2.14 0.57
N THR A 48 0.64 0.86 0.24
CA THR A 48 0.77 -0.24 1.20
C THR A 48 1.99 -1.09 0.86
N VAL A 49 2.78 -1.49 1.86
CA VAL A 49 3.95 -2.40 1.68
C VAL A 49 3.53 -3.72 1.04
N ALA A 50 4.31 -4.16 0.05
CA ALA A 50 4.12 -5.40 -0.68
C ALA A 50 4.42 -6.68 0.14
N GLY A 51 4.34 -7.86 -0.49
CA GLY A 51 4.59 -9.17 0.12
C GLY A 51 3.34 -10.02 0.37
N CYS A 52 2.17 -9.57 -0.08
CA CYS A 52 0.92 -10.33 -0.02
C CYS A 52 0.46 -10.84 -1.39
N ASP A 53 1.28 -10.68 -2.44
CA ASP A 53 1.01 -11.08 -3.82
C ASP A 53 -0.31 -10.51 -4.37
N ALA A 54 -0.66 -9.30 -3.94
CA ALA A 54 -1.91 -8.63 -4.27
C ALA A 54 -3.16 -9.51 -4.02
N ARG A 55 -3.14 -10.33 -2.96
CA ARG A 55 -4.18 -11.35 -2.69
C ARG A 55 -5.62 -10.83 -2.77
N CYS A 56 -5.93 -9.70 -2.14
CA CYS A 56 -7.29 -9.13 -2.18
C CYS A 56 -7.73 -8.79 -3.62
N ILE A 57 -6.83 -8.19 -4.39
CA ILE A 57 -7.12 -7.70 -5.75
C ILE A 57 -7.34 -8.86 -6.72
N LYS A 58 -6.65 -9.98 -6.53
CA LYS A 58 -6.90 -11.23 -7.28
C LYS A 58 -8.34 -11.73 -7.16
N TYR A 59 -9.03 -11.39 -6.06
CA TYR A 59 -10.45 -11.70 -5.85
C TYR A 59 -11.37 -10.51 -6.15
N GLY A 60 -10.88 -9.46 -6.80
CA GLY A 60 -11.67 -8.30 -7.19
C GLY A 60 -12.00 -7.34 -6.04
N ILE A 61 -11.30 -7.45 -4.90
CA ILE A 61 -11.48 -6.62 -3.70
C ILE A 61 -10.34 -5.59 -3.60
N PRO A 62 -10.63 -4.30 -3.33
CA PRO A 62 -9.60 -3.28 -3.19
C PRO A 62 -8.67 -3.57 -1.99
N CYS A 63 -7.41 -3.20 -2.11
CA CYS A 63 -6.47 -3.31 -1.00
C CYS A 63 -6.88 -2.38 0.16
N ILE A 64 -6.88 -2.92 1.37
CA ILE A 64 -7.31 -2.22 2.60
C ILE A 64 -6.16 -1.68 3.44
N GLY A 65 -4.90 -1.86 3.02
CA GLY A 65 -3.75 -1.32 3.73
C GLY A 65 -3.27 -2.09 4.95
N CYS A 66 -3.57 -3.40 5.07
CA CYS A 66 -3.28 -4.18 6.26
C CYS A 66 -1.79 -4.36 6.60
N ARG A 67 -0.89 -4.19 5.62
CA ARG A 67 0.57 -4.30 5.81
C ARG A 67 1.23 -2.97 6.20
N GLY A 68 0.44 -1.91 6.37
CA GLY A 68 0.95 -0.60 6.71
C GLY A 68 1.54 0.16 5.51
N PRO A 69 1.92 1.43 5.75
CA PRO A 69 2.37 2.32 4.71
C PRO A 69 3.78 1.95 4.22
N VAL A 70 4.00 2.10 2.92
CA VAL A 70 5.32 1.90 2.31
C VAL A 70 6.26 3.07 2.67
N PRO A 71 7.49 2.79 3.14
CA PRO A 71 8.45 3.84 3.47
C PRO A 71 8.95 4.56 2.21
N ASP A 72 9.22 5.87 2.33
CA ASP A 72 9.95 6.67 1.33
C ASP A 72 9.53 6.53 -0.14
N VAL A 73 8.24 6.67 -0.45
CA VAL A 73 7.79 6.66 -1.87
C VAL A 73 7.68 8.05 -2.49
N SER A 74 8.18 8.16 -3.71
CA SER A 74 8.29 9.40 -4.50
C SER A 74 7.11 9.68 -5.43
N TRP A 75 6.06 8.84 -5.43
CA TRP A 75 4.94 8.91 -6.37
C TRP A 75 3.57 9.26 -5.74
N PHE A 76 3.55 9.79 -4.51
CA PHE A 76 2.31 10.18 -3.82
C PHE A 76 1.44 11.14 -4.64
N ASP A 77 2.05 12.04 -5.41
CA ASP A 77 1.35 13.05 -6.22
C ASP A 77 0.41 12.44 -7.27
N SER A 78 0.89 11.47 -8.05
CA SER A 78 0.09 10.82 -9.10
C SER A 78 -1.06 9.97 -8.55
N LEU A 79 -0.83 9.37 -7.38
CA LEU A 79 -1.85 8.61 -6.66
C LEU A 79 -2.92 9.53 -6.08
N ALA A 80 -2.50 10.65 -5.53
CA ALA A 80 -3.39 11.64 -4.98
C ALA A 80 -4.32 12.26 -6.01
N MET A 81 -3.80 12.58 -7.19
CA MET A 81 -4.62 12.99 -8.33
C MET A 81 -5.67 11.91 -8.62
N SER A 82 -5.27 10.64 -8.67
CA SER A 82 -6.19 9.53 -8.93
C SER A 82 -7.28 9.37 -7.87
N PHE A 83 -6.99 9.67 -6.60
CA PHE A 83 -7.96 9.65 -5.50
C PHE A 83 -8.89 10.88 -5.53
N ARG A 84 -8.34 12.08 -5.74
CA ARG A 84 -9.11 13.33 -5.88
C ARG A 84 -10.08 13.27 -7.05
N ASP A 85 -9.62 12.81 -8.22
CA ASP A 85 -10.44 12.69 -9.44
C ASP A 85 -11.64 11.75 -9.26
N ARG A 86 -11.59 10.86 -8.27
CA ARG A 86 -12.64 9.89 -7.94
C ARG A 86 -13.47 10.29 -6.72
N GLY A 87 -13.31 11.52 -6.22
CA GLY A 87 -14.05 12.04 -5.08
C GLY A 87 -13.69 11.36 -3.75
N MET A 88 -12.51 10.74 -3.66
CA MET A 88 -12.00 10.20 -2.41
C MET A 88 -11.38 11.35 -1.63
N ASP A 89 -12.04 11.78 -0.55
CA ASP A 89 -11.55 12.86 0.28
C ASP A 89 -10.43 12.42 1.24
N LYS A 90 -9.67 13.41 1.73
CA LYS A 90 -8.54 13.22 2.65
C LYS A 90 -8.93 12.45 3.91
N GLU A 91 -10.06 12.81 4.49
CA GLU A 91 -10.54 12.23 5.74
C GLU A 91 -10.99 10.77 5.55
N TYR A 92 -11.56 10.45 4.40
CA TYR A 92 -11.97 9.11 4.01
C TYR A 92 -10.76 8.20 3.85
N VAL A 93 -9.74 8.63 3.13
CA VAL A 93 -8.49 7.86 2.96
C VAL A 93 -7.78 7.71 4.31
N LYS A 94 -7.70 8.77 5.10
CA LYS A 94 -7.13 8.74 6.45
C LYS A 94 -7.83 7.73 7.35
N LYS A 95 -9.17 7.75 7.41
CA LYS A 95 -9.95 6.78 8.20
C LYS A 95 -9.71 5.34 7.77
N ARG A 96 -9.62 5.10 6.46
CA ARG A 96 -9.34 3.77 5.90
C ARG A 96 -7.93 3.29 6.28
N MET A 97 -6.92 4.13 6.12
CA MET A 97 -5.54 3.79 6.48
C MET A 97 -5.36 3.61 7.99
N ALA A 98 -6.05 4.42 8.80
CA ALA A 98 -5.98 4.34 10.26
C ALA A 98 -6.42 2.98 10.84
N ILE A 99 -7.22 2.19 10.12
CA ILE A 99 -7.61 0.83 10.55
C ILE A 99 -6.37 -0.01 10.89
N PHE A 100 -5.31 0.07 10.07
CA PHE A 100 -4.09 -0.72 10.24
C PHE A 100 -2.85 0.12 10.50
N ALA A 101 -2.88 1.43 10.20
CA ALA A 101 -1.76 2.35 10.34
C ALA A 101 -1.98 3.42 11.43
N SER A 102 -2.97 3.29 12.31
CA SER A 102 -3.27 4.31 13.35
C SER A 102 -2.08 4.68 14.24
N ARG A 103 -1.13 3.76 14.44
CA ARG A 103 0.09 3.97 15.25
C ARG A 103 1.32 4.32 14.43
N TYR A 104 1.19 4.47 13.11
CA TYR A 104 2.32 4.89 12.27
C TYR A 104 2.54 6.39 12.44
N GLU A 105 3.71 6.77 12.95
CA GLU A 105 4.04 8.15 13.29
C GLU A 105 3.93 9.09 12.07
N GLY A 106 4.38 8.64 10.90
CA GLY A 106 4.33 9.40 9.65
C GLY A 106 2.97 9.37 8.93
N LEU A 107 1.88 8.89 9.55
CA LEU A 107 0.61 8.71 8.83
C LEU A 107 0.04 10.04 8.35
N ASN A 108 0.05 11.07 9.20
CA ASN A 108 -0.48 12.39 8.81
C ASN A 108 0.38 13.00 7.71
N GLU A 109 1.71 13.03 7.86
CA GLU A 109 2.61 13.55 6.82
C GLU A 109 2.45 12.85 5.47
N MET A 110 2.29 11.53 5.48
CA MET A 110 2.05 10.77 4.26
C MET A 110 0.69 11.12 3.64
N ILE A 111 -0.36 11.26 4.44
CA ILE A 111 -1.68 11.70 3.96
C ILE A 111 -1.60 13.14 3.43
N ASP A 112 -0.88 14.03 4.10
CA ASP A 112 -0.69 15.42 3.67
C ASP A 112 0.06 15.48 2.34
N LYS A 113 1.13 14.67 2.18
CA LYS A 113 1.85 14.50 0.91
C LYS A 113 0.97 13.97 -0.22
N ILE A 114 0.07 13.03 0.07
CA ILE A 114 -0.94 12.60 -0.90
C ILE A 114 -1.76 13.85 -1.26
N TYR A 115 -2.40 14.50 -0.31
CA TYR A 115 -3.30 15.61 -0.61
C TYR A 115 -2.61 16.96 -0.85
N GLY A 116 -1.30 17.01 -1.10
CA GLY A 116 -0.55 18.22 -1.45
C GLY A 116 -0.76 19.41 -0.51
N ASP A 117 -1.01 19.12 0.78
CA ASP A 117 -1.17 20.12 1.86
C ASP A 117 0.15 20.35 2.61
#